data_AF-A0A951YCY0-F1
#
_entry.id   AF-A0A951YCY0-F1
#
_cell.length_a   1.000
_cell.length_b   1.000
_cell.length_c   1.000
_cell.angle_alpha   90.00
_cell.angle_beta   90.00
_cell.angle_gamma   90.00
#
_symmetry.space_group_name_H-M   'P 1'
#
loop_
_entity.id
_entity.type
_entity.pdbx_description
1 polymer ?
#
loop_
_entity_poly.entity_id
_entity_poly.type
_entity_poly.pdbx_seq_one_letter_code
_entity_poly.pdbx_strand_id
1 'polypeptide(L)' 'MSTMKFGWGSRIALLYGGFVVLIAALVTGSMRQDFDLVADDYYQQEIAYQNVLDAGKNQSALSAPVRVYAN' A
#
# COMPACT_ATOMS: atom_id res chain seq x y z
N MET A 1 39.23 -32.49 17.52
CA MET A 1 37.91 -31.98 17.10
C MET A 1 37.19 -31.45 18.32
N SER A 2 37.01 -30.12 18.42
CA SER A 2 36.30 -29.52 19.56
C SER A 2 34.80 -29.62 19.30
N THR A 3 34.12 -30.48 20.05
CA THR A 3 32.67 -30.63 20.04
C THR A 3 32.03 -29.36 20.62
N MET A 4 31.22 -28.65 19.83
CA MET A 4 30.39 -27.56 20.35
C MET A 4 29.53 -28.09 21.51
N LYS A 5 29.83 -27.66 22.74
CA LYS A 5 28.98 -27.96 23.91
C LYS A 5 27.75 -27.09 23.79
N PHE A 6 26.62 -27.66 23.38
CA PHE A 6 25.32 -26.98 23.29
C PHE A 6 24.85 -26.52 24.68
N GLY A 7 25.39 -25.40 25.13
CA GLY A 7 25.14 -24.82 26.44
C GLY A 7 23.98 -23.84 26.42
N TRP A 8 23.66 -23.29 27.59
CA TRP A 8 22.66 -22.23 27.74
C TRP A 8 22.96 -21.02 26.84
N GLY A 9 24.22 -20.58 26.78
CA GLY A 9 24.66 -19.48 25.91
C GLY A 9 24.46 -19.77 24.41
N SER A 10 24.68 -21.00 23.96
CA SER A 10 24.49 -21.39 22.55
C SER A 10 23.02 -21.30 22.13
N ARG A 11 22.08 -21.61 23.03
CA ARG A 11 20.63 -21.48 22.77
C ARG A 11 20.21 -20.02 22.62
N ILE A 12 20.74 -19.15 23.47
CA ILE A 12 20.51 -17.70 23.40
C ILE A 12 21.08 -17.15 22.09
N ALA A 13 22.31 -17.51 21.74
CA ALA A 13 22.94 -17.08 20.50
C ALA A 13 22.14 -17.54 19.26
N LEU A 14 21.61 -18.76 19.27
CA LEU A 14 20.77 -19.27 18.19
C LEU A 14 19.44 -18.51 18.10
N LEU A 15 18.79 -18.22 19.23
CA LEU A 15 17.53 -17.47 19.25
C LEU A 15 17.72 -16.06 18.67
N TYR A 16 18.71 -15.32 19.16
CA TYR A 16 18.99 -13.97 18.66
C TYR A 16 19.52 -13.97 17.22
N GLY A 17 20.36 -14.93 16.86
CA GLY A 17 20.83 -15.10 15.49
C GLY A 17 19.68 -15.38 14.52
N GLY A 18 18.78 -16.30 14.88
CA GLY A 18 17.56 -16.58 14.12
C GLY A 18 16.65 -15.37 14.00
N PHE A 19 16.50 -14.59 15.08
CA PHE A 19 15.73 -13.35 15.05
C PHE A 19 16.33 -12.32 14.07
N VAL A 20 17.65 -12.10 14.09
CA VAL A 20 18.32 -11.19 13.14
C VAL A 20 18.11 -11.66 11.69
N VAL A 21 18.25 -12.96 11.42
CA VAL A 21 18.01 -13.52 10.08
C VAL A 21 16.56 -13.31 9.64
N LEU A 22 15.59 -13.53 10.53
CA LEU A 22 14.17 -13.31 10.26
C LEU A 22 13.89 -11.83 9.92
N ILE A 23 14.43 -10.89 10.71
CA ILE A 23 14.26 -9.46 10.44
C ILE A 23 14.90 -9.06 9.11
N ALA A 24 16.11 -9.54 8.82
CA ALA A 24 16.78 -9.27 7.55
C ALA A 24 15.97 -9.81 6.35
N ALA A 25 15.37 -10.99 6.48
CA ALA A 25 14.50 -11.57 5.46
C ALA A 25 13.24 -10.72 5.24
N LEU A 26 12.58 -10.28 6.32
CA LEU A 26 11.41 -9.40 6.24
C LEU A 26 11.75 -8.06 5.58
N VAL A 27 12.84 -7.40 5.98
CA VAL A 27 13.29 -6.14 5.39
C VAL A 27 13.57 -6.32 3.90
N THR A 28 14.31 -7.37 3.52
CA THR A 28 14.61 -7.65 2.11
C THR A 28 13.34 -7.95 1.31
N GLY A 29 12.36 -8.64 1.92
CA GLY A 29 11.06 -8.87 1.31
C GLY A 29 10.28 -7.57 1.10
N SER A 30 10.22 -6.71 2.12
CA SER A 30 9.57 -5.41 2.03
C SER A 30 10.21 -4.47 1.01
N MET A 31 11.54 -4.48 0.87
CA MET A 31 12.26 -3.70 -0.15
C MET A 31 11.95 -4.14 -1.59
N ARG A 32 11.46 -5.38 -1.78
CA ARG A 32 11.08 -5.91 -3.10
C ARG A 32 9.61 -5.69 -3.43
N GLN A 33 8.85 -5.10 -2.51
CA GLN A 33 7.44 -4.83 -2.68
C GLN A 33 7.29 -3.37 -3.09
N ASP A 34 6.84 -3.13 -4.31
CA ASP A 34 6.45 -1.80 -4.75
C ASP A 34 5.14 -1.43 -4.05
N PHE A 35 5.21 -0.46 -3.14
CA PHE A 35 4.06 0.17 -2.51
C PHE A 35 4.04 1.63 -2.93
N ASP A 36 3.31 1.94 -3.99
CA ASP A 36 3.00 3.33 -4.31
C ASP A 36 2.05 3.89 -3.24
N LEU A 37 2.60 4.70 -2.33
CA LEU A 37 1.87 5.37 -1.24
C LEU A 37 0.86 6.41 -1.77
N VAL A 38 0.93 6.68 -3.06
CA VAL A 38 0.04 7.53 -3.84
C VAL A 38 0.00 6.92 -5.23
N ALA A 39 -1.18 6.81 -5.83
CA ALA A 39 -1.25 6.48 -7.24
C ALA A 39 -0.38 7.48 -8.02
N ASP A 40 0.39 7.01 -9.00
CA ASP A 40 1.28 7.85 -9.83
C ASP A 40 0.55 9.07 -10.40
N ASP A 41 -0.74 8.90 -10.70
CA ASP A 41 -1.62 9.88 -11.28
C ASP A 41 -2.61 10.49 -10.25
N TYR A 42 -2.37 10.37 -8.94
CA TYR A 42 -3.28 10.89 -7.90
C TYR A 42 -3.67 12.36 -8.12
N TYR A 43 -2.71 13.21 -8.51
CA TYR A 43 -2.99 14.61 -8.85
C TYR A 43 -3.87 14.75 -10.10
N GLN A 44 -3.69 13.89 -11.11
CA GLN A 44 -4.53 13.88 -12.30
C GLN A 44 -5.94 13.37 -11.98
N GLN A 45 -6.06 12.36 -11.11
CA GLN A 45 -7.34 11.87 -10.61
C GLN A 45 -8.08 12.96 -9.83
N GLU A 46 -7.38 13.71 -8.97
CA GLU A 46 -7.95 14.82 -8.21
C GLU A 46 -8.46 15.94 -9.14
N ILE A 47 -7.68 16.32 -10.16
CA ILE A 47 -8.11 17.31 -11.17
C ILE A 47 -9.30 16.78 -11.99
N ALA A 48 -9.27 15.51 -12.41
CA ALA A 48 -10.36 14.91 -13.17
C ALA A 48 -11.67 14.83 -12.36
N TYR A 49 -11.56 14.66 -11.04
CA TYR A 49 -12.70 14.65 -10.13
C TYR A 49 -13.46 15.99 -10.09
N GLN A 50 -12.80 17.09 -10.46
CA GLN A 50 -13.47 18.39 -10.61
C GLN A 50 -14.62 18.33 -11.64
N ASN A 51 -14.48 17.53 -12.69
CA ASN A 51 -15.54 17.33 -13.68
C ASN A 51 -16.78 16.66 -13.07
N VAL A 52 -16.60 15.75 -12.10
CA VAL A 52 -17.71 15.11 -11.38
C VAL A 52 -18.44 16.12 -10.50
N LEU A 53 -17.68 16.96 -9.78
CA LEU A 53 -18.25 18.04 -8.97
C LEU A 53 -19.02 19.03 -9.84
N ASP A 54 -18.46 19.41 -10.99
CA ASP A 54 -19.09 20.36 -11.90
C ASP A 54 -20.32 19.76 -12.59
N ALA A 55 -20.30 18.47 -12.95
CA ALA A 55 -21.49 17.77 -13.42
C ALA A 55 -22.61 17.78 -12.37
N GLY A 56 -22.27 17.59 -11.09
CA GLY A 56 -23.22 17.68 -9.98
C GLY A 56 -23.81 19.08 -9.80
N LYS A 57 -22.98 20.13 -9.87
CA LYS A 57 -23.43 21.53 -9.82
C LYS A 57 -24.31 21.90 -11.02
N ASN A 58 -23.92 21.46 -12.21
CA ASN A 58 -24.70 21.69 -13.43
C ASN A 58 -26.07 21.01 -13.35
N GLN A 59 -26.11 19.79 -12.82
CA GLN A 59 -27.36 19.06 -12.56
C GLN A 59 -28.25 19.79 -11.54
N SER A 60 -27.68 20.30 -10.45
CA SER A 60 -28.46 21.01 -9.42
C SER A 60 -28.93 22.39 -9.86
N ALA A 61 -28.24 23.02 -10.82
CA ALA A 61 -28.62 24.30 -11.41
C ALA A 61 -29.76 24.20 -12.45
N LEU A 62 -30.16 23.00 -12.86
CA LEU A 62 -31.26 22.80 -13.80
C LEU A 62 -32.61 23.16 -13.17
N SER A 63 -33.41 23.96 -13.88
CA SER A 63 -34.76 24.34 -13.46
C SER A 63 -35.78 23.20 -13.53
N ALA A 64 -35.45 22.12 -14.25
CA ALA A 64 -36.26 20.91 -14.34
C ALA A 64 -35.38 19.67 -14.62
N PRO A 65 -35.81 18.46 -14.25
CA PRO A 65 -35.03 17.24 -14.48
C PRO A 65 -34.79 16.95 -15.96
N VAL A 66 -33.59 16.45 -16.29
CA VAL A 66 -33.24 16.00 -17.64
C VAL A 66 -34.11 14.81 -18.05
N ARG A 67 -34.77 14.92 -19.20
CA ARG A 67 -35.56 13.83 -19.81
C ARG A 67 -34.81 13.30 -21.04
N VAL A 68 -34.43 12.03 -21.00
CA VAL A 68 -33.81 11.35 -22.14
C VAL A 68 -34.92 10.63 -22.92
N TYR A 69 -35.06 10.94 -24.20
CA TYR A 69 -35.92 10.19 -25.12
C TYR A 69 -35.03 9.29 -25.98
N ALA A 70 -35.32 7.99 -25.99
CA ALA A 70 -34.73 7.05 -26.93
C ALA A 70 -35.54 7.08 -28.24
N ASN A 71 -34.85 7.15 -29.38
CA ASN A 71 -35.43 7.06 -30.72
C ASN A 71 -35.44 5.61 -31.21
#